data_AF-A0A9E1WJ21-F1
#
_entry.id   AF-A0A9E1WJ21-F1
#
_cell.length_a   1.000
_cell.length_b   1.000
_cell.length_c   1.000
_cell.angle_alpha   90.00
_cell.angle_beta   90.00
_cell.angle_gamma   90.00
#
_symmetry.space_group_name_H-M   'P 1'
#
loop_
_entity.id
_entity.type
_entity.pdbx_description
1 polymer ?
#
loop_
_entity_poly.entity_id
_entity_poly.type
_entity_poly.pdbx_seq_one_letter_code
_entity_poly.pdbx_strand_id
1 'polypeptide(L)'
;SVYIDNETQFALNLGKTKEWFTVTEDNFQYWANKSGIPWRALKPHIDDTMEKVRTLWPAALKNLPMEEEHKNKLKAHWLKLQADFRIEI
;
A
#
# COMPACT_ATOMS: atom_id res chain seq x y z
N SER A 1 12.74 0.05 -17.66
CA SER A 1 12.17 0.21 -16.31
C SER A 1 12.15 -1.16 -15.66
N VAL A 2 12.60 -1.33 -14.40
CA VAL A 2 12.48 -2.63 -13.69
C VAL A 2 11.02 -2.89 -13.28
N TYR A 3 10.22 -1.84 -13.21
CA TYR A 3 8.79 -1.89 -12.91
C TYR A 3 7.96 -1.84 -14.19
N ILE A 4 6.77 -2.43 -14.16
CA ILE A 4 5.81 -2.35 -15.27
C ILE A 4 5.31 -0.91 -15.34
N ASP A 5 5.63 -0.24 -16.45
CA ASP A 5 5.23 1.14 -16.64
C ASP A 5 3.71 1.22 -16.78
N ASN A 6 3.09 2.15 -16.04
CA ASN A 6 1.65 2.37 -15.95
C ASN A 6 0.83 1.23 -15.32
N GLU A 7 1.45 0.29 -14.60
CA GLU A 7 0.67 -0.62 -13.77
C GLU A 7 -0.02 0.17 -12.66
N THR A 8 -1.34 0.03 -12.57
CA THR A 8 -2.18 0.66 -11.54
C THR A 8 -3.11 -0.32 -10.85
N GLN A 9 -3.03 -1.62 -11.22
CA GLN A 9 -4.00 -2.63 -10.83
C GLN A 9 -3.37 -3.81 -10.10
N PHE A 10 -4.02 -4.28 -9.03
CA PHE A 10 -3.66 -5.53 -8.38
C PHE A 10 -4.11 -6.72 -9.25
N ALA A 11 -3.39 -7.84 -9.14
CA ALA A 11 -3.78 -9.08 -9.80
C ALA A 11 -5.18 -9.57 -9.35
N LEU A 12 -5.46 -9.48 -8.04
CA LEU A 12 -6.71 -9.90 -7.40
C LEU A 12 -7.60 -8.71 -7.04
N ASN A 13 -8.91 -8.93 -7.05
CA ASN A 13 -9.90 -7.91 -6.69
C ASN A 13 -9.97 -7.75 -5.15
N LEU A 14 -9.89 -6.51 -4.68
CA LEU A 14 -10.09 -6.14 -3.29
C LEU A 14 -11.31 -5.23 -3.18
N GLY A 15 -12.41 -5.73 -2.63
CA GLY A 15 -13.61 -4.93 -2.41
C GLY A 15 -14.17 -4.27 -3.67
N LYS A 16 -14.34 -5.07 -4.73
CA LYS A 16 -14.84 -4.68 -6.07
C LYS A 16 -13.91 -3.82 -6.91
N THR A 17 -12.72 -3.45 -6.44
CA THR A 17 -11.73 -2.71 -7.24
C THR A 17 -10.44 -3.51 -7.41
N LYS A 18 -9.67 -3.16 -8.44
CA LYS A 18 -8.26 -3.54 -8.60
C LYS A 18 -7.34 -2.32 -8.56
N GLU A 19 -7.87 -1.11 -8.61
CA GLU A 19 -7.08 0.13 -8.75
C GLU A 19 -6.36 0.48 -7.45
N TRP A 20 -5.04 0.51 -7.48
CA TRP A 20 -4.17 0.78 -6.32
C TRP A 20 -4.51 2.11 -5.64
N PHE A 21 -4.61 3.15 -6.45
CA PHE A 21 -4.71 4.53 -5.99
C PHE A 21 -6.10 4.90 -5.48
N THR A 22 -7.07 3.98 -5.53
CA THR A 22 -8.42 4.20 -4.98
C THR A 22 -8.68 3.42 -3.70
N VAL A 23 -7.76 2.52 -3.29
CA VAL A 23 -7.99 1.64 -2.14
C VAL A 23 -7.86 2.39 -0.82
N THR A 24 -8.84 2.20 0.06
CA THR A 24 -8.89 2.69 1.46
C THR A 24 -9.09 1.52 2.42
N GLU A 25 -9.06 1.76 3.74
CA GLU A 25 -9.42 0.75 4.74
C GLU A 25 -10.83 0.18 4.52
N ASP A 26 -11.76 0.95 3.95
CA ASP A 26 -13.12 0.49 3.65
C ASP A 26 -13.13 -0.70 2.68
N ASN A 27 -12.20 -0.76 1.73
CA ASN A 27 -12.08 -1.90 0.82
C ASN A 27 -11.66 -3.17 1.58
N PHE A 28 -10.76 -3.04 2.55
CA PHE A 28 -10.35 -4.14 3.43
C PHE A 28 -11.48 -4.56 4.37
N GLN A 29 -12.21 -3.60 4.94
CA GLN A 29 -13.36 -3.89 5.80
C GLN A 29 -14.47 -4.60 5.02
N TYR A 30 -14.77 -4.15 3.80
CA TYR A 30 -15.72 -4.82 2.92
C TYR A 30 -15.28 -6.26 2.64
N TRP A 31 -14.01 -6.47 2.29
CA TRP A 31 -13.47 -7.79 2.02
C TRP A 31 -13.53 -8.70 3.27
N ALA A 32 -13.19 -8.18 4.45
CA ALA A 32 -13.27 -8.91 5.72
C ALA A 32 -14.70 -9.37 6.00
N ASN A 33 -15.67 -8.46 5.88
CA ASN A 33 -17.09 -8.75 6.06
C ASN A 33 -17.58 -9.82 5.07
N LYS A 34 -17.16 -9.75 3.80
CA LYS A 34 -17.49 -10.77 2.78
C LYS A 34 -16.83 -12.11 3.02
N SER A 35 -15.68 -12.13 3.68
CA SER A 35 -14.92 -13.33 3.99
C SER A 35 -15.28 -13.93 5.36
N GLY A 36 -16.24 -13.34 6.09
CA GLY A 36 -16.62 -13.78 7.43
C GLY A 36 -15.54 -13.51 8.50
N ILE A 37 -14.59 -12.63 8.21
CA ILE A 37 -13.50 -12.25 9.12
C ILE A 37 -13.96 -11.03 9.93
N PRO A 38 -13.97 -11.10 11.27
CA PRO A 38 -14.31 -9.94 12.09
C PRO A 38 -13.36 -8.78 11.83
N TRP A 39 -13.88 -7.59 11.49
CA TRP A 39 -13.05 -6.41 11.23
C TRP A 39 -12.12 -6.08 12.40
N ARG A 40 -12.61 -6.28 13.64
CA ARG A 40 -11.81 -6.09 14.86
C ARG A 40 -10.57 -6.99 14.94
N ALA A 41 -10.58 -8.14 14.28
CA ALA A 41 -9.41 -9.03 14.19
C ALA A 41 -8.44 -8.60 13.09
N LEU A 42 -8.93 -8.01 11.98
CA LEU A 42 -8.10 -7.60 10.85
C LEU A 42 -7.48 -6.21 11.02
N LYS A 43 -8.26 -5.23 11.49
CA LYS A 43 -7.83 -3.83 11.59
C LYS A 43 -6.49 -3.66 12.33
N PRO A 44 -6.25 -4.32 13.48
CA PRO A 44 -4.97 -4.19 14.19
C PRO A 44 -3.75 -4.58 13.34
N HIS A 45 -3.91 -5.54 12.42
CA HIS A 45 -2.82 -5.94 11.51
C HIS A 45 -2.56 -4.90 10.42
N ILE A 46 -3.60 -4.24 9.93
CA ILE A 46 -3.46 -3.13 8.97
C ILE A 46 -2.77 -1.96 9.66
N ASP A 47 -3.22 -1.60 10.87
CA ASP A 47 -2.66 -0.51 11.66
C ASP A 47 -1.16 -0.76 11.98
N ASP A 48 -0.80 -1.94 12.50
CA ASP A 48 0.58 -2.33 12.79
C ASP A 48 1.47 -2.35 11.53
N THR A 49 0.93 -2.81 10.40
CA THR A 49 1.65 -2.79 9.12
C THR A 49 1.95 -1.35 8.71
N MET A 50 0.95 -0.46 8.78
CA MET A 50 1.12 0.94 8.39
C MET A 50 2.02 1.71 9.35
N GLU A 51 2.00 1.39 10.65
CA GLU A 51 2.95 1.93 11.62
C GLU A 51 4.39 1.51 11.28
N LYS A 52 4.64 0.23 11.03
CA LYS A 52 5.96 -0.28 10.63
C LYS A 52 6.43 0.32 9.31
N VAL A 53 5.54 0.42 8.34
CA VAL A 53 5.85 1.05 7.06
C VAL A 53 6.27 2.51 7.27
N ARG A 54 5.49 3.30 8.03
CA ARG A 54 5.82 4.72 8.27
C ARG A 54 7.10 4.91 9.09
N THR A 55 7.41 4.01 10.02
CA THR A 55 8.58 4.12 10.90
C THR A 55 9.86 3.56 10.30
N LEU A 56 9.77 2.49 9.50
CA LEU A 56 10.94 1.75 9.00
C LEU A 56 11.24 2.04 7.52
N TRP A 57 10.21 2.19 6.68
CA TRP A 57 10.39 2.29 5.23
C TRP A 57 11.17 3.53 4.77
N PRO A 58 10.95 4.75 5.30
CA PRO A 58 11.70 5.93 4.85
C PRO A 58 13.21 5.80 5.04
N ALA A 59 13.65 5.17 6.15
CA ALA A 59 15.05 4.90 6.42
C ALA A 59 15.58 3.75 5.54
N ALA A 60 14.81 2.67 5.40
CA ALA A 60 15.17 1.54 4.55
C ALA A 60 15.37 1.97 3.09
N LEU A 61 14.45 2.76 2.52
CA LEU A 61 14.50 3.21 1.13
C LEU A 61 15.79 3.98 0.79
N LYS A 62 16.31 4.77 1.74
CA LYS A 62 17.59 5.51 1.57
C LYS A 62 18.76 4.54 1.39
N ASN A 63 18.77 3.47 2.18
CA ASN A 63 19.87 2.51 2.27
C ASN A 63 19.77 1.34 1.29
N LEU A 64 18.68 1.23 0.51
CA LEU A 64 18.53 0.17 -0.48
C LEU A 64 19.59 0.30 -1.59
N PRO A 65 20.25 -0.81 -1.99
CA PRO A 65 21.26 -0.83 -3.05
C PRO A 65 20.58 -0.81 -4.43
N MET A 66 19.94 0.31 -4.75
CA MET A 66 19.25 0.53 -6.01
C MET A 66 19.52 1.93 -6.54
N GLU A 67 19.42 2.08 -7.86
CA GLU A 67 19.53 3.37 -8.55
C GLU A 67 18.52 4.39 -8.01
N GLU A 68 18.95 5.65 -7.92
CA GLU A 68 18.11 6.73 -7.38
C GLU A 68 16.83 6.95 -8.21
N GLU A 69 16.87 6.72 -9.52
CA GLU A 69 15.67 6.78 -10.36
C GLU A 69 14.59 5.78 -9.90
N HIS A 70 14.97 4.58 -9.51
CA HIS A 70 14.05 3.57 -9.01
C HIS A 70 13.46 3.96 -7.64
N LYS A 71 14.29 4.53 -6.75
CA LYS A 71 13.80 5.08 -5.47
C LYS A 71 12.79 6.19 -5.70
N ASN A 72 13.05 7.09 -6.66
CA ASN A 72 12.13 8.18 -6.98
C ASN A 72 10.80 7.68 -7.53
N LYS A 73 10.81 6.63 -8.38
CA LYS A 73 9.57 5.98 -8.84
C LYS A 73 8.77 5.37 -7.68
N LEU A 74 9.43 4.71 -6.73
CA LEU A 74 8.78 4.18 -5.53
C LEU A 74 8.18 5.30 -4.68
N LYS A 75 8.90 6.39 -4.43
CA LYS A 75 8.37 7.55 -3.69
C LYS A 75 7.13 8.12 -4.37
N ALA A 76 7.19 8.33 -5.69
CA ALA A 76 6.06 8.82 -6.46
C ALA A 76 4.86 7.86 -6.42
N HIS A 77 5.09 6.55 -6.40
CA HIS A 77 4.04 5.55 -6.22
C HIS A 77 3.35 5.70 -4.85
N TRP A 78 4.12 5.73 -3.76
CA TRP A 78 3.58 5.87 -2.40
C TRP A 78 2.76 7.15 -2.20
N LEU A 79 3.17 8.26 -2.82
CA LEU A 79 2.45 9.54 -2.76
C LEU A 79 1.09 9.52 -3.49
N LYS A 80 0.87 8.60 -4.43
CA LYS A 80 -0.40 8.46 -5.17
C LYS A 80 -1.45 7.64 -4.42
N LEU A 81 -1.07 6.92 -3.35
CA LEU A 81 -2.02 6.14 -2.56
C LEU A 81 -2.95 7.06 -1.76
N GLN A 82 -4.10 6.52 -1.33
CA GLN A 82 -5.04 7.21 -0.45
C GLN A 82 -4.45 7.45 0.94
N ALA A 83 -5.04 8.39 1.69
CA ALA A 83 -4.51 8.85 2.97
C ALA A 83 -4.19 7.72 3.97
N ASP A 84 -5.01 6.67 3.99
CA ASP A 84 -4.82 5.50 4.86
C ASP A 84 -3.48 4.78 4.62
N PHE A 85 -3.03 4.74 3.36
CA PHE A 85 -1.84 3.99 2.92
C PHE A 85 -0.70 4.88 2.41
N ARG A 86 -0.94 6.17 2.22
CA ARG A 86 0.07 7.13 1.79
C ARG A 86 1.17 7.22 2.84
N ILE A 87 2.41 7.23 2.37
CA ILE A 87 3.59 7.49 3.18
C ILE A 87 4.16 8.83 2.73
N GLU A 88 4.47 9.69 3.70
CA GLU A 88 5.26 10.90 3.46
C GLU A 88 6.74 10.53 3.55
N ILE A 89 7.49 10.70 2.46
CA ILE A 89 8.86 10.19 2.27
C ILE A 89 9.79 11.29 1.75
#